data_AF-A0A9D2BES8-F1
#
_entry.id   AF-A0A9D2BES8-F1
#
_cell.length_a   1.000
_cell.length_b   1.000
_cell.length_c   1.000
_cell.angle_alpha   90.00
_cell.angle_beta   90.00
_cell.angle_gamma   90.00
#
_symmetry.space_group_name_H-M   'P 1'
#
loop_
_entity.id
_entity.type
_entity.pdbx_description
1 polymer ?
#
loop_
_entity_poly.entity_id
_entity_poly.type
_entity_poly.pdbx_seq_one_letter_code
_entity_poly.pdbx_strand_id
1 'polypeptide(L)'
;MRNDEKIDIQLNEASEEELTAEELAQQHYNTALRYINIAEHMKQFEEQDKYYHRAIKYLRRARPYMEVRPLLRDLRKKKYAARAEGKIALYEEACQIRDRARTPEDYYSAQTVFERIHRHELKHKIPKRKVSEELYERLGKCTDSEQQAAACGEMAAKKAAEMKRHSLWVSLGFIAVIIALLAFSRTTAFYQCAGAALSLFGDHETAWHCYQIAYERTGSDDDYADYQEQRYEAALAAQDSDNEDSADAAYAGFYTLARENYKDSADHLTALEKEDIRQAELGDIVMFANLEWRVLDRTEDQALLIKDKSITDIAFQSEDSPCTWETSSIRRWLNSNFLEENFAEAEINILKDTNVIAEDNPVYHTSAGKDTVDKVFLLSSSEAAGYYDTLHGTETCWWLRTPGANEGSMAFVYPNRTVMNYGYDCTDDTFSVKPVMWVDISQ
;
A
#
# COMPACT_ATOMS: atom_id res chain seq x y z
N MET A 1 -37.31 -37.88 -15.84
CA MET A 1 -37.46 -39.33 -15.61
C MET A 1 -36.34 -39.74 -14.66
N ARG A 2 -36.64 -39.92 -13.36
CA ARG A 2 -35.66 -40.24 -12.32
C ARG A 2 -35.85 -41.69 -11.89
N ASN A 3 -34.73 -42.34 -11.58
CA ASN A 3 -34.42 -43.77 -11.49
C ASN A 3 -35.28 -44.69 -10.58
N ASP A 4 -36.50 -44.30 -10.20
CA ASP A 4 -37.36 -45.08 -9.30
C ASP A 4 -38.23 -46.12 -10.03
N GLU A 5 -38.06 -46.24 -11.36
CA GLU A 5 -38.75 -47.22 -12.21
C GLU A 5 -37.96 -48.51 -12.47
N LYS A 6 -36.75 -48.66 -11.92
CA LYS A 6 -35.94 -49.88 -12.09
C LYS A 6 -35.55 -50.53 -10.76
N ILE A 7 -36.53 -50.86 -9.94
CA ILE A 7 -36.54 -52.23 -9.42
C ILE A 7 -37.35 -53.01 -10.45
N ASP A 8 -36.70 -53.27 -11.60
CA ASP A 8 -37.10 -54.33 -12.50
C ASP A 8 -36.99 -55.59 -11.67
N ILE A 9 -38.09 -55.94 -11.00
CA ILE A 9 -38.34 -57.35 -10.70
C ILE A 9 -38.32 -57.96 -12.09
N GLN A 10 -37.22 -58.63 -12.46
CA GLN A 10 -37.18 -59.55 -13.59
C GLN A 10 -38.32 -60.55 -13.32
N LEU A 11 -39.51 -60.19 -13.80
CA LEU A 11 -40.53 -61.15 -14.13
C LEU A 11 -39.82 -61.99 -15.19
N ASN A 12 -39.67 -63.29 -14.92
CA ASN A 12 -39.55 -64.21 -16.03
C ASN A 12 -40.76 -63.89 -16.91
N GLU A 13 -40.55 -63.16 -18.00
CA GLU A 13 -41.43 -63.14 -19.16
C GLU A 13 -41.34 -64.52 -19.79
N ALA A 14 -41.72 -65.56 -19.04
CA ALA A 14 -42.41 -66.67 -19.67
C ALA A 14 -43.66 -66.00 -20.25
N SER A 15 -43.73 -65.94 -21.58
CA SER A 15 -44.83 -65.34 -22.32
C SER A 15 -46.14 -65.66 -21.63
N GLU A 16 -46.92 -64.64 -21.26
CA GLU A 16 -48.26 -64.79 -20.63
C GLU A 16 -49.19 -65.72 -21.45
N GLU A 17 -48.79 -66.09 -22.67
CA GLU A 17 -49.44 -67.00 -23.60
C GLU A 17 -49.35 -68.50 -23.26
N GLU A 18 -48.47 -68.97 -22.36
CA GLU A 18 -48.36 -70.40 -21.99
C GLU A 18 -48.72 -70.74 -20.53
N LEU A 19 -49.08 -69.74 -19.71
CA LEU A 19 -49.42 -69.96 -18.30
C LEU A 19 -50.92 -70.22 -18.11
N THR A 20 -51.26 -71.21 -17.29
CA THR A 20 -52.67 -71.42 -16.90
C THR A 20 -53.16 -70.26 -16.01
N ALA A 21 -54.48 -70.00 -16.01
CA ALA A 21 -55.06 -68.89 -15.25
C ALA A 21 -54.77 -68.93 -13.74
N GLU A 22 -54.56 -70.13 -13.18
CA GLU A 22 -54.16 -70.34 -11.79
C GLU A 22 -52.68 -70.01 -11.53
N GLU A 23 -51.77 -70.37 -12.46
CA GLU A 23 -50.34 -70.05 -12.37
C GLU A 23 -50.09 -68.54 -12.48
N LEU A 24 -50.81 -67.85 -13.36
CA LEU A 24 -50.75 -66.39 -13.48
C LEU A 24 -51.26 -65.69 -12.20
N ALA A 25 -52.32 -66.22 -11.60
CA ALA A 25 -52.83 -65.72 -10.32
C ALA A 25 -51.82 -65.92 -9.18
N GLN A 26 -51.14 -67.06 -9.12
CA GLN A 26 -50.06 -67.33 -8.17
C GLN A 26 -48.87 -66.38 -8.36
N GLN A 27 -48.50 -66.08 -9.61
CA GLN A 27 -47.44 -65.12 -9.92
C GLN A 27 -47.83 -63.69 -9.47
N HIS A 28 -49.06 -63.26 -9.71
CA HIS A 28 -49.57 -61.98 -9.22
C HIS A 28 -49.62 -61.92 -7.69
N TYR A 29 -49.96 -63.02 -7.03
CA TYR A 29 -49.94 -63.12 -5.56
C TYR A 29 -48.51 -63.01 -5.01
N ASN A 30 -47.56 -63.75 -5.57
CA ASN A 30 -46.14 -63.70 -5.20
C ASN A 30 -45.55 -62.31 -5.44
N THR A 31 -45.91 -61.66 -6.54
CA THR A 31 -45.50 -60.28 -6.87
C THR A 31 -46.07 -59.29 -5.85
N ALA A 32 -47.32 -59.47 -5.40
CA ALA A 32 -47.88 -58.63 -4.36
C ALA A 32 -47.15 -58.81 -3.02
N LEU A 33 -46.80 -60.03 -2.62
CA LEU A 33 -46.01 -60.29 -1.41
C LEU A 33 -44.63 -59.59 -1.46
N ARG A 34 -43.97 -59.58 -2.61
CA ARG A 34 -42.72 -58.82 -2.81
C ARG A 34 -42.93 -57.33 -2.58
N TYR A 35 -43.98 -56.74 -3.15
CA TYR A 35 -44.29 -55.33 -2.93
C TYR A 35 -44.67 -54.98 -1.49
N ILE A 36 -45.29 -55.91 -0.76
CA ILE A 36 -45.59 -55.74 0.67
C ILE A 36 -44.29 -55.71 1.47
N ASN A 37 -43.38 -56.66 1.22
CA ASN A 37 -42.09 -56.71 1.89
C ASN A 37 -41.27 -55.42 1.62
N ILE A 38 -41.22 -54.95 0.37
CA ILE A 38 -40.58 -53.68 0.04
C ILE A 38 -41.22 -52.54 0.84
N ALA A 39 -42.55 -52.43 0.86
CA ALA A 39 -43.26 -51.39 1.59
C ALA A 39 -42.97 -51.41 3.11
N GLU A 40 -42.80 -52.60 3.70
CA GLU A 40 -42.49 -52.76 5.12
C GLU A 40 -41.06 -52.27 5.48
N HIS A 41 -40.15 -52.20 4.51
CA HIS A 41 -38.77 -51.75 4.71
C HIS A 41 -38.48 -50.33 4.18
N MET A 42 -39.48 -49.64 3.63
CA MET A 42 -39.32 -48.26 3.15
C MET A 42 -39.30 -47.26 4.31
N LYS A 43 -38.33 -46.33 4.30
CA LYS A 43 -38.23 -45.24 5.29
C LYS A 43 -39.15 -44.05 4.98
N GLN A 44 -39.38 -43.74 3.71
CA GLN A 44 -40.26 -42.64 3.30
C GLN A 44 -41.71 -43.12 3.16
N PHE A 45 -42.63 -42.48 3.89
CA PHE A 45 -44.01 -42.93 3.90
C PHE A 45 -44.72 -42.70 2.55
N GLU A 46 -44.31 -41.71 1.75
CA GLU A 46 -44.90 -41.50 0.42
C GLU A 46 -44.57 -42.63 -0.55
N GLU A 47 -43.39 -43.24 -0.42
CA GLU A 47 -42.97 -44.39 -1.21
C GLU A 47 -43.62 -45.67 -0.69
N GLN A 48 -43.66 -45.83 0.63
CA GLN A 48 -44.39 -46.90 1.30
C GLN A 48 -45.87 -46.95 0.85
N ASP A 49 -46.53 -45.80 0.72
CA ASP A 49 -47.90 -45.70 0.21
C ASP A 49 -48.06 -46.20 -1.24
N LYS A 50 -47.09 -45.87 -2.11
CA LYS A 50 -47.05 -46.31 -3.52
C LYS A 50 -46.90 -47.83 -3.60
N TYR A 51 -46.02 -48.43 -2.81
CA TYR A 51 -45.81 -49.88 -2.83
C TYR A 51 -46.99 -50.64 -2.25
N TYR A 52 -47.61 -50.16 -1.16
CA TYR A 52 -48.89 -50.72 -0.70
C TYR A 52 -50.00 -50.59 -1.76
N HIS A 53 -50.05 -49.50 -2.52
CA HIS A 53 -51.00 -49.37 -3.63
C HIS A 53 -50.76 -50.42 -4.73
N ARG A 54 -49.50 -50.62 -5.13
CA ARG A 54 -49.10 -51.62 -6.13
C ARG A 54 -49.42 -53.04 -5.65
N ALA A 55 -49.10 -53.39 -4.41
CA ALA A 55 -49.46 -54.68 -3.80
C ALA A 55 -50.98 -54.94 -3.84
N ILE A 56 -51.79 -53.94 -3.46
CA ILE A 56 -53.25 -54.04 -3.52
C ILE A 56 -53.75 -54.22 -4.97
N LYS A 57 -53.09 -53.61 -5.97
CA LYS A 57 -53.45 -53.77 -7.38
C LYS A 57 -53.22 -55.20 -7.87
N TYR A 58 -52.06 -55.79 -7.55
CA TYR A 58 -51.74 -57.17 -7.94
C TYR A 58 -52.60 -58.21 -7.20
N LEU A 59 -52.89 -58.02 -5.90
CA LEU A 59 -53.83 -58.90 -5.18
C LEU A 59 -55.24 -58.87 -5.75
N ARG A 60 -55.70 -57.74 -6.31
CA ARG A 60 -57.01 -57.71 -6.98
C ARG A 60 -57.05 -58.56 -8.24
N ARG A 61 -55.93 -58.68 -8.96
CA ARG A 61 -55.83 -59.52 -10.17
C ARG A 61 -55.82 -61.01 -9.82
N ALA A 62 -55.20 -61.39 -8.71
CA ALA A 62 -55.20 -62.77 -8.21
C ALA A 62 -56.53 -63.22 -7.55
N ARG A 63 -57.44 -62.29 -7.27
CA ARG A 63 -58.70 -62.53 -6.53
C ARG A 63 -59.63 -63.62 -7.07
N PRO A 64 -59.81 -63.83 -8.40
CA PRO A 64 -60.75 -64.83 -8.91
C PRO A 64 -60.33 -66.27 -8.61
N TYR A 65 -59.03 -66.50 -8.41
CA TYR A 65 -58.44 -67.84 -8.30
C TYR A 65 -57.80 -68.11 -6.92
N MET A 66 -57.70 -67.09 -6.05
CA MET A 66 -57.10 -67.21 -4.71
C MET A 66 -57.86 -66.43 -3.63
N GLU A 67 -57.87 -66.94 -2.40
CA GLU A 67 -58.51 -66.28 -1.25
C GLU A 67 -57.67 -65.10 -0.70
N VAL A 68 -57.75 -63.96 -1.38
CA VAL A 68 -56.97 -62.75 -1.04
C VAL A 68 -57.75 -61.73 -0.20
N ARG A 69 -59.03 -61.99 0.12
CA ARG A 69 -59.92 -61.01 0.79
C ARG A 69 -59.44 -60.57 2.17
N PRO A 70 -58.98 -61.47 3.07
CA PRO A 70 -58.44 -61.07 4.38
C PRO A 70 -57.21 -60.18 4.24
N LEU A 71 -56.25 -60.59 3.39
CA LEU A 71 -55.01 -59.87 3.11
C LEU A 71 -55.28 -58.49 2.50
N LEU A 72 -56.25 -58.36 1.59
CA LEU A 72 -56.63 -57.07 0.99
C LEU A 72 -57.23 -56.09 2.02
N ARG A 73 -57.94 -56.60 3.04
CA ARG A 73 -58.49 -55.77 4.12
C ARG A 73 -57.37 -55.29 5.04
N ASP A 74 -56.45 -56.17 5.40
CA ASP A 74 -55.32 -55.85 6.26
C ASP A 74 -54.39 -54.81 5.60
N LEU A 75 -54.00 -55.03 4.34
CA LEU A 75 -53.14 -54.10 3.60
C LEU A 75 -53.77 -52.74 3.37
N ARG A 76 -55.10 -52.66 3.24
CA ARG A 76 -55.79 -51.36 3.18
C ARG A 76 -55.66 -50.62 4.51
N LYS A 77 -55.82 -51.31 5.65
CA LYS A 77 -55.62 -50.69 6.97
C LYS A 77 -54.17 -50.27 7.17
N LYS A 78 -53.21 -51.17 6.91
CA LYS A 78 -51.76 -50.90 6.97
C LYS A 78 -51.36 -49.72 6.10
N LYS A 79 -51.89 -49.63 4.87
CA LYS A 79 -51.64 -48.50 3.96
C LYS A 79 -52.03 -47.15 4.57
N TYR A 80 -53.25 -47.03 5.10
CA TYR A 80 -53.73 -45.76 5.66
C TYR A 80 -53.09 -45.46 7.02
N ALA A 81 -52.77 -46.48 7.82
CA ALA A 81 -52.04 -46.33 9.08
C ALA A 81 -50.62 -45.82 8.85
N ALA A 82 -49.85 -46.47 7.97
CA ALA A 82 -48.50 -46.05 7.58
C ALA A 82 -48.45 -44.61 7.04
N ARG A 83 -49.45 -44.23 6.23
CA ARG A 83 -49.58 -42.86 5.73
C ARG A 83 -49.86 -41.85 6.86
N ALA A 84 -50.72 -42.18 7.81
CA ALA A 84 -51.04 -41.31 8.94
C ALA A 84 -49.86 -41.16 9.90
N GLU A 85 -49.20 -42.28 10.25
CA GLU A 85 -47.99 -42.30 11.09
C GLU A 85 -46.83 -41.54 10.44
N GLY A 86 -46.60 -41.73 9.15
CA GLY A 86 -45.59 -40.98 8.40
C GLY A 86 -45.84 -39.48 8.35
N LYS A 87 -47.11 -39.05 8.21
CA LYS A 87 -47.48 -37.63 8.29
C LYS A 87 -47.16 -37.05 9.67
N ILE A 88 -47.55 -37.76 10.73
CA ILE A 88 -47.31 -37.34 12.11
C ILE A 88 -45.81 -37.22 12.37
N ALA A 89 -45.01 -38.21 11.95
CA ALA A 89 -43.57 -38.20 12.13
C ALA A 89 -42.89 -37.02 11.42
N LEU A 90 -43.21 -36.75 10.14
CA LEU A 90 -42.65 -35.58 9.44
C LEU A 90 -43.11 -34.25 10.06
N TYR A 91 -44.34 -34.19 10.57
CA TYR A 91 -44.85 -33.00 11.25
C TYR A 91 -44.10 -32.74 12.56
N GLU A 92 -43.86 -33.79 13.35
CA GLU A 92 -43.05 -33.71 14.58
C GLU A 92 -41.60 -33.29 14.27
N GLU A 93 -41.00 -33.84 13.21
CA GLU A 93 -39.66 -33.44 12.73
C GLU A 93 -39.63 -31.96 12.32
N ALA A 94 -40.61 -31.50 11.54
CA ALA A 94 -40.71 -30.11 11.12
C ALA A 94 -40.84 -29.14 12.31
N CYS A 95 -41.63 -29.51 13.33
CA CYS A 95 -41.73 -28.77 14.58
C CYS A 95 -40.38 -28.70 15.30
N GLN A 96 -39.64 -29.82 15.38
CA GLN A 96 -38.31 -29.83 15.99
C GLN A 96 -37.30 -28.94 15.26
N ILE A 97 -37.32 -28.93 13.93
CA ILE A 97 -36.46 -28.06 13.11
C ILE A 97 -36.80 -26.59 13.39
N ARG A 98 -38.09 -26.23 13.40
CA ARG A 98 -38.55 -24.88 13.72
C ARG A 98 -38.11 -24.44 15.12
N ASP A 99 -38.31 -25.29 16.12
CA ASP A 99 -38.02 -24.95 17.52
C ASP A 99 -36.52 -24.84 17.81
N ARG A 100 -35.67 -25.49 17.01
CA ARG A 100 -34.20 -25.43 17.10
C ARG A 100 -33.56 -24.44 16.12
N ALA A 101 -34.35 -23.73 15.32
CA ALA A 101 -33.86 -22.86 14.26
C ALA A 101 -33.06 -21.66 14.81
N ARG A 102 -31.83 -21.49 14.33
CA ARG A 102 -30.95 -20.36 14.69
C ARG A 102 -30.78 -19.39 13.52
N THR A 103 -30.93 -19.91 12.31
CA THR A 103 -30.78 -19.17 11.06
C THR A 103 -32.12 -19.06 10.31
N PRO A 104 -32.29 -18.07 9.41
CA PRO A 104 -33.43 -18.01 8.50
C PRO A 104 -33.56 -19.24 7.61
N GLU A 105 -32.44 -19.87 7.23
CA GLU A 105 -32.42 -21.09 6.42
C GLU A 105 -33.03 -22.28 7.15
N ASP A 106 -32.85 -22.38 8.46
CA ASP A 106 -33.48 -23.41 9.30
C ASP A 106 -35.02 -23.26 9.29
N TYR A 107 -35.52 -22.02 9.39
CA TYR A 107 -36.95 -21.72 9.30
C TYR A 107 -37.51 -22.00 7.90
N TYR A 108 -36.77 -21.67 6.83
CA TYR A 108 -37.16 -22.03 5.46
C TYR A 108 -37.18 -23.56 5.27
N SER A 109 -36.24 -24.27 5.88
CA SER A 109 -36.22 -25.73 5.86
C SER A 109 -37.48 -26.32 6.50
N ALA A 110 -37.85 -25.86 7.70
CA ALA A 110 -39.10 -26.26 8.36
C ALA A 110 -40.35 -25.91 7.51
N GLN A 111 -40.39 -24.71 6.91
CA GLN A 111 -41.46 -24.27 6.02
C GLN A 111 -41.64 -25.26 4.85
N THR A 112 -40.56 -25.66 4.18
CA THR A 112 -40.65 -26.59 3.04
C THR A 112 -41.21 -27.96 3.42
N VAL A 113 -40.91 -28.45 4.63
CA VAL A 113 -41.45 -29.72 5.14
C VAL A 113 -42.94 -29.58 5.43
N PHE A 114 -43.38 -28.49 6.08
CA PHE A 114 -44.81 -28.22 6.31
C PHE A 114 -45.61 -28.06 5.01
N GLU A 115 -45.05 -27.37 4.00
CA GLU A 115 -45.67 -27.26 2.68
C GLU A 115 -45.77 -28.62 1.96
N ARG A 116 -44.73 -29.47 2.07
CA ARG A 116 -44.74 -30.83 1.52
C ARG A 116 -45.85 -31.67 2.15
N ILE A 117 -46.02 -31.58 3.47
CA ILE A 117 -47.08 -32.25 4.22
C ILE A 117 -48.46 -31.78 3.74
N HIS A 118 -48.67 -30.47 3.64
CA HIS A 118 -49.94 -29.89 3.21
C HIS A 118 -50.30 -30.27 1.76
N ARG A 119 -49.33 -30.17 0.83
CA ARG A 119 -49.53 -30.61 -0.58
C ARG A 119 -49.88 -32.09 -0.68
N HIS A 120 -49.28 -32.94 0.15
CA HIS A 120 -49.59 -34.35 0.19
C HIS A 120 -51.01 -34.60 0.73
N GLU A 121 -51.43 -33.89 1.77
CA GLU A 121 -52.79 -33.97 2.33
C GLU A 121 -53.89 -33.61 1.31
N LEU A 122 -53.69 -32.57 0.50
CA LEU A 122 -54.63 -32.17 -0.55
C LEU A 122 -54.86 -33.28 -1.58
N LYS A 123 -53.80 -34.01 -1.97
CA LYS A 123 -53.87 -35.10 -2.96
C LYS A 123 -54.36 -36.43 -2.37
N HIS A 124 -54.14 -36.65 -1.08
CA HIS A 124 -54.17 -37.98 -0.47
C HIS A 124 -54.92 -38.02 0.86
N LYS A 125 -56.15 -37.48 0.87
CA LYS A 125 -57.07 -37.46 2.03
C LYS A 125 -57.26 -38.84 2.68
N ILE A 126 -57.20 -38.88 4.01
CA ILE A 126 -57.35 -40.09 4.83
C ILE A 126 -58.75 -40.11 5.44
N PRO A 127 -59.65 -41.02 5.03
CA PRO A 127 -61.01 -41.06 5.59
C PRO A 127 -61.04 -41.64 7.02
N LYS A 128 -61.82 -41.02 7.93
CA LYS A 128 -61.98 -41.48 9.34
C LYS A 128 -62.30 -42.97 9.49
N ARG A 129 -63.10 -43.54 8.57
CA ARG A 129 -63.50 -44.97 8.59
C ARG A 129 -62.36 -45.97 8.26
N LYS A 130 -61.18 -45.50 7.86
CA LYS A 130 -60.07 -46.36 7.37
C LYS A 130 -58.90 -46.47 8.35
N VAL A 131 -58.93 -45.71 9.44
CA VAL A 131 -57.86 -45.62 10.44
C VAL A 131 -58.47 -45.82 11.83
N SER A 132 -57.68 -46.23 12.83
CA SER A 132 -58.12 -46.30 14.22
C SER A 132 -58.49 -44.91 14.74
N GLU A 133 -59.39 -44.85 15.73
CA GLU A 133 -59.87 -43.59 16.30
C GLU A 133 -58.72 -42.78 16.92
N GLU A 134 -57.85 -43.43 17.68
CA GLU A 134 -56.65 -42.84 18.31
C GLU A 134 -55.68 -42.23 17.29
N LEU A 135 -55.42 -42.92 16.17
CA LEU A 135 -54.50 -42.41 15.15
C LEU A 135 -55.12 -41.25 14.36
N TYR A 136 -56.45 -41.24 14.20
CA TYR A 136 -57.16 -40.13 13.56
C TYR A 136 -57.17 -38.86 14.44
N GLU A 137 -57.27 -38.99 15.76
CA GLU A 137 -57.14 -37.87 16.69
C GLU A 137 -55.74 -37.24 16.67
N ARG A 138 -54.69 -38.06 16.66
CA ARG A 138 -53.31 -37.59 16.50
C ARG A 138 -53.11 -36.87 15.16
N LEU A 139 -53.68 -37.40 14.08
CA LEU A 139 -53.66 -36.77 12.75
C LEU A 139 -54.36 -35.40 12.73
N GLY A 140 -55.42 -35.24 13.53
CA GLY A 140 -56.15 -33.99 13.69
C GLY A 140 -55.26 -32.83 14.18
N LYS A 141 -54.23 -33.13 14.99
CA LYS A 141 -53.25 -32.16 15.46
C LYS A 141 -52.30 -31.65 14.38
N CYS A 142 -52.22 -32.32 13.23
CA CYS A 142 -51.34 -31.96 12.11
C CYS A 142 -52.08 -31.24 10.98
N THR A 143 -53.29 -30.74 11.23
CA THR A 143 -54.16 -30.09 10.21
C THR A 143 -53.79 -28.62 9.95
N ASP A 144 -53.01 -28.01 10.83
CA ASP A 144 -52.54 -26.63 10.77
C ASP A 144 -51.22 -26.48 9.97
N SER A 145 -50.79 -27.51 9.24
CA SER A 145 -49.51 -27.51 8.49
C SER A 145 -49.34 -26.30 7.56
N GLU A 146 -50.42 -25.79 6.96
CA GLU A 146 -50.41 -24.59 6.12
C GLU A 146 -50.10 -23.31 6.94
N GLN A 147 -50.73 -23.19 8.11
CA GLN A 147 -50.51 -22.06 9.02
C GLN A 147 -49.10 -22.10 9.61
N GLN A 148 -48.59 -23.29 9.92
CA GLN A 148 -47.22 -23.49 10.40
C GLN A 148 -46.18 -23.13 9.34
N ALA A 149 -46.42 -23.47 8.06
CA ALA A 149 -45.56 -23.06 6.95
C ALA A 149 -45.50 -21.54 6.82
N ALA A 150 -46.66 -20.85 6.84
CA ALA A 150 -46.72 -19.40 6.77
C ALA A 150 -46.01 -18.74 7.97
N ALA A 151 -46.22 -19.25 9.18
CA ALA A 151 -45.56 -18.76 10.39
C ALA A 151 -44.03 -18.92 10.33
N CYS A 152 -43.53 -20.06 9.82
CA CYS A 152 -42.09 -20.27 9.62
C CYS A 152 -41.51 -19.26 8.62
N GLY A 153 -42.22 -18.95 7.53
CA GLY A 153 -41.80 -17.93 6.56
C GLY A 153 -41.70 -16.53 7.16
N GLU A 154 -42.66 -16.13 8.00
CA GLU A 154 -42.61 -14.85 8.73
C GLU A 154 -41.46 -14.80 9.74
N MET A 155 -41.23 -15.89 10.48
CA MET A 155 -40.12 -16.00 11.44
C MET A 155 -38.77 -15.92 10.73
N ALA A 156 -38.61 -16.59 9.58
CA ALA A 156 -37.43 -16.52 8.74
C ALA A 156 -37.13 -15.08 8.30
N ALA A 157 -38.16 -14.37 7.80
CA ALA A 157 -38.03 -12.99 7.35
C ALA A 157 -37.65 -12.03 8.49
N LYS A 158 -38.29 -12.16 9.67
CA LYS A 158 -37.94 -11.38 10.87
C LYS A 158 -36.49 -11.62 11.30
N LYS A 159 -36.06 -12.89 11.34
CA LYS A 159 -34.68 -13.26 11.72
C LYS A 159 -33.65 -12.77 10.71
N ALA A 160 -33.95 -12.85 9.42
CA ALA A 160 -33.08 -12.32 8.36
C ALA A 160 -32.91 -10.79 8.48
N ALA A 161 -33.99 -10.06 8.77
CA ALA A 161 -33.93 -8.63 9.01
C ALA A 161 -33.12 -8.27 10.27
N GLU A 162 -33.28 -9.03 11.35
CA GLU A 162 -32.51 -8.86 12.59
C GLU A 162 -31.00 -9.05 12.35
N MET A 163 -30.60 -10.15 11.68
CA MET A 163 -29.18 -10.41 11.39
C MET A 163 -28.57 -9.39 10.43
N LYS A 164 -29.32 -8.93 9.41
CA LYS A 164 -28.86 -7.84 8.54
C LYS A 164 -28.60 -6.55 9.32
N ARG A 165 -29.51 -6.19 10.24
CA ARG A 165 -29.31 -5.02 11.11
C ARG A 165 -28.07 -5.18 12.00
N HIS A 166 -27.90 -6.34 12.63
CA HIS A 166 -26.73 -6.61 13.47
C HIS A 166 -25.41 -6.54 12.66
N SER A 167 -25.37 -7.15 11.47
CA SER A 167 -24.22 -7.08 10.58
C SER A 167 -23.91 -5.65 10.16
N LEU A 168 -24.92 -4.83 9.84
CA LEU A 168 -24.73 -3.42 9.50
C LEU A 168 -24.12 -2.63 10.66
N TRP A 169 -24.60 -2.83 11.90
CA TRP A 169 -24.03 -2.17 13.08
C TRP A 169 -22.59 -2.56 13.35
N VAL A 170 -22.25 -3.85 13.20
CA VAL A 170 -20.86 -4.33 13.32
C VAL A 170 -19.97 -3.69 12.25
N SER A 171 -20.42 -3.67 10.99
CA SER A 171 -19.67 -3.03 9.90
C SER A 171 -19.51 -1.51 10.11
N LEU A 172 -20.56 -0.81 10.55
CA LEU A 172 -20.48 0.62 10.86
C LEU A 172 -19.53 0.89 12.03
N GLY A 173 -19.54 0.03 13.06
CA GLY A 173 -18.58 0.12 14.17
C GLY A 173 -17.14 -0.02 13.70
N PHE A 174 -16.86 -0.98 12.83
CA PHE A 174 -15.52 -1.16 12.24
C PHE A 174 -15.08 0.05 11.41
N ILE A 175 -15.98 0.59 10.58
CA ILE A 175 -15.72 1.80 9.79
C ILE A 175 -15.44 2.99 10.71
N ALA A 176 -16.22 3.17 11.78
CA ALA A 176 -16.03 4.25 12.73
C ALA A 176 -14.65 4.17 13.43
N VAL A 177 -14.19 2.96 13.77
CA VAL A 177 -12.84 2.75 14.32
C VAL A 177 -11.75 3.13 13.32
N ILE A 178 -11.88 2.72 12.05
CA ILE A 178 -10.91 3.10 11.00
C ILE A 178 -10.88 4.62 10.83
N ILE A 179 -12.05 5.28 10.77
CA ILE A 179 -12.13 6.74 10.65
C ILE A 179 -11.47 7.41 11.86
N ALA A 180 -11.68 6.91 13.07
CA ALA A 180 -11.04 7.44 14.28
C ALA A 180 -9.51 7.30 14.24
N LEU A 181 -8.98 6.17 13.76
CA LEU A 181 -7.54 5.96 13.59
C LEU A 181 -6.94 6.90 12.54
N LEU A 182 -7.62 7.07 11.39
CA LEU A 182 -7.19 8.01 10.36
C LEU A 182 -7.25 9.46 10.82
N ALA A 183 -8.24 9.82 11.64
CA ALA A 183 -8.30 11.14 12.27
C ALA A 183 -7.15 11.32 13.26
N PHE A 184 -6.84 10.31 14.07
CA PHE A 184 -5.74 10.34 15.03
C PHE A 184 -4.38 10.46 14.34
N SER A 185 -4.12 9.72 13.25
CA SER A 185 -2.87 9.79 12.50
C SER A 185 -2.63 11.16 11.82
N ARG A 186 -3.64 12.03 11.80
CA ARG A 186 -3.55 13.41 11.33
C ARG A 186 -3.33 14.41 12.47
N THR A 187 -3.34 14.00 13.73
CA THR A 187 -3.08 14.89 14.88
C THR A 187 -1.60 15.09 15.14
N THR A 188 -1.21 16.22 15.73
CA THR A 188 0.18 16.47 16.15
C THR A 188 0.63 15.48 17.23
N ALA A 189 -0.24 15.16 18.20
CA ALA A 189 0.06 14.21 19.26
C ALA A 189 0.49 12.84 18.72
N PHE A 190 -0.06 12.40 17.59
CA PHE A 190 0.40 11.18 16.93
C PHE A 190 1.86 11.27 16.51
N TYR A 191 2.29 12.37 15.86
CA TYR A 191 3.67 12.53 15.41
C TYR A 191 4.65 12.66 16.59
N GLN A 192 4.27 13.38 17.65
CA GLN A 192 5.09 13.45 18.87
C GLN A 192 5.26 12.07 19.52
N CYS A 193 4.16 11.30 19.66
CA CYS A 193 4.24 9.95 20.21
C CYS A 193 5.02 8.99 19.29
N ALA A 194 4.85 9.10 17.97
CA ALA A 194 5.56 8.29 17.01
C ALA A 194 7.07 8.60 17.02
N GLY A 195 7.44 9.88 17.00
CA GLY A 195 8.83 10.33 17.09
C GLY A 195 9.51 9.83 18.37
N ALA A 196 8.85 9.99 19.52
CA ALA A 196 9.37 9.49 20.80
C ALA A 196 9.55 7.96 20.80
N ALA A 197 8.60 7.21 20.23
CA ALA A 197 8.71 5.75 20.15
C ALA A 197 9.86 5.32 19.20
N LEU A 198 9.99 5.96 18.04
CA LEU A 198 11.02 5.67 17.06
C LEU A 198 12.43 5.99 17.59
N SER A 199 12.58 7.14 18.26
CA SER A 199 13.81 7.53 18.95
C SER A 199 14.25 6.47 19.97
N LEU A 200 13.31 5.93 20.76
CA LEU A 200 13.60 4.84 21.70
C LEU A 200 14.03 3.53 21.02
N PHE A 201 13.59 3.28 19.78
CA PHE A 201 14.02 2.14 18.98
C PHE A 201 15.32 2.37 18.20
N GLY A 202 15.88 3.59 18.25
CA GLY A 202 17.09 3.99 17.52
C GLY A 202 16.84 4.36 16.05
N ASP A 203 15.59 4.48 15.62
CA ASP A 203 15.25 4.97 14.26
C ASP A 203 15.16 6.50 14.28
N HIS A 204 16.34 7.13 14.43
CA HIS A 204 16.48 8.59 14.52
C HIS A 204 16.08 9.28 13.21
N GLU A 205 16.31 8.64 12.06
CA GLU A 205 15.95 9.15 10.73
C GLU A 205 14.44 9.37 10.60
N THR A 206 13.64 8.35 10.93
CA THR A 206 12.18 8.51 10.88
C THR A 206 11.67 9.40 12.03
N ALA A 207 12.35 9.40 13.18
CA ALA A 207 11.97 10.20 14.34
C ALA A 207 12.06 11.71 14.06
N TRP A 208 13.16 12.20 13.49
CA TRP A 208 13.31 13.65 13.25
C TRP A 208 12.28 14.16 12.24
N HIS A 209 11.90 13.36 11.23
CA HIS A 209 10.80 13.70 10.33
C HIS A 209 9.45 13.84 11.05
N CYS A 210 9.18 12.99 12.04
CA CYS A 210 7.96 13.11 12.85
C CYS A 210 7.96 14.43 13.65
N TYR A 211 9.09 14.78 14.25
CA TYR A 211 9.24 16.03 15.00
C TYR A 211 9.19 17.27 14.10
N GLN A 212 9.75 17.20 12.89
CA GLN A 212 9.60 18.26 11.89
C GLN A 212 8.13 18.52 11.57
N ILE A 213 7.34 17.47 11.32
CA ILE A 213 5.89 17.60 11.05
C ILE A 213 5.16 18.16 12.26
N ALA A 214 5.57 17.80 13.48
CA ALA A 214 5.00 18.36 14.71
C ALA A 214 5.30 19.86 14.80
N TYR A 215 6.57 20.26 14.65
CA TYR A 215 7.02 21.64 14.67
C TYR A 215 6.34 22.50 13.61
N GLU A 216 6.24 22.05 12.37
CA GLU A 216 5.56 22.79 11.28
C GLU A 216 4.08 23.08 11.59
N ARG A 217 3.45 22.28 12.46
CA ARG A 217 2.05 22.45 12.85
C ARG A 217 1.86 23.26 14.12
N THR A 218 2.79 23.19 15.06
CA THR A 218 2.67 23.81 16.38
C THR A 218 3.49 25.09 16.51
N GLY A 219 4.62 25.18 15.82
CA GLY A 219 5.67 26.17 16.07
C GLY A 219 6.27 26.05 17.47
N SER A 220 6.21 24.87 18.09
CA SER A 220 6.68 24.66 19.47
C SER A 220 8.21 24.54 19.51
N ASP A 221 8.85 25.31 20.40
CA ASP A 221 10.30 25.25 20.62
C ASP A 221 10.75 23.86 21.10
N ASP A 222 9.92 23.17 21.90
CA ASP A 222 10.20 21.80 22.36
C ASP A 222 10.24 20.80 21.19
N ASP A 223 9.25 20.87 20.28
CA ASP A 223 9.22 20.03 19.07
C ASP A 223 10.43 20.34 18.16
N TYR A 224 10.88 21.59 18.11
CA TYR A 224 12.06 21.99 17.35
C TYR A 224 13.36 21.46 17.96
N ALA A 225 13.49 21.52 19.29
CA ALA A 225 14.65 20.96 19.99
C ALA A 225 14.74 19.44 19.78
N ASP A 226 13.62 18.73 19.86
CA ASP A 226 13.56 17.29 19.56
C ASP A 226 13.92 17.01 18.09
N TYR A 227 13.43 17.83 17.15
CA TYR A 227 13.81 17.74 15.73
C TYR A 227 15.33 17.87 15.54
N GLN A 228 15.96 18.88 16.15
CA GLN A 228 17.41 19.10 16.01
C GLN A 228 18.21 17.95 16.62
N GLU A 229 17.82 17.49 17.82
CA GLU A 229 18.48 16.38 18.51
C GLU A 229 18.39 15.08 17.71
N GLN A 230 17.19 14.71 17.24
CA GLN A 230 17.02 13.46 16.49
C GLN A 230 17.71 13.53 15.12
N ARG A 231 17.71 14.69 14.46
CA ARG A 231 18.43 14.87 13.19
C ARG A 231 19.94 14.77 13.37
N TYR A 232 20.45 15.27 14.49
CA TYR A 232 21.87 15.17 14.86
C TYR A 232 22.30 13.71 15.09
N GLU A 233 21.53 12.97 15.87
CA GLU A 233 21.77 11.53 16.11
C GLU A 233 21.67 10.71 14.81
N ALA A 234 20.73 11.05 13.91
CA ALA A 234 20.63 10.42 12.60
C ALA A 234 21.87 10.72 11.73
N ALA A 235 22.38 11.96 11.75
CA ALA A 235 23.58 12.35 11.01
C ALA A 235 24.84 11.64 11.52
N LEU A 236 25.00 11.51 12.84
CA LEU A 236 26.07 10.72 13.44
C LEU A 236 25.99 9.24 13.04
N ALA A 237 24.81 8.63 13.15
CA ALA A 237 24.60 7.24 12.76
C ALA A 237 24.88 7.01 11.27
N ALA A 238 24.55 7.99 10.42
CA ALA A 238 24.85 7.95 8.99
C ALA A 238 26.36 8.11 8.69
N GLN A 239 27.06 8.94 9.47
CA GLN A 239 28.51 9.13 9.35
C GLN A 239 29.29 7.88 9.76
N ASP A 240 28.84 7.16 10.79
CA ASP A 240 29.48 5.94 11.28
C ASP A 240 29.12 4.68 10.45
N SER A 241 28.28 4.83 9.43
CA SER A 241 27.81 3.72 8.60
C SER A 241 28.73 3.44 7.41
N ASP A 242 29.01 2.16 7.15
CA ASP A 242 29.80 1.70 6.00
C ASP A 242 29.02 1.75 4.65
N ASN A 243 27.76 2.18 4.67
CA ASN A 243 26.93 2.28 3.47
C ASN A 243 27.31 3.53 2.66
N GLU A 244 27.64 3.38 1.38
CA GLU A 244 27.99 4.51 0.49
C GLU A 244 26.85 5.54 0.41
N ASP A 245 25.60 5.10 0.49
CA ASP A 245 24.42 5.98 0.48
C ASP A 245 24.24 6.80 1.78
N SER A 246 24.97 6.51 2.87
CA SER A 246 24.81 7.23 4.14
C SER A 246 25.68 8.49 4.25
N ALA A 247 26.69 8.65 3.40
CA ALA A 247 27.51 9.87 3.36
C ALA A 247 26.66 11.11 3.02
N ASP A 248 25.78 10.98 2.03
CA ASP A 248 24.85 12.06 1.63
C ASP A 248 23.89 12.44 2.76
N ALA A 249 23.39 11.45 3.50
CA ALA A 249 22.50 11.67 4.65
C ALA A 249 23.23 12.38 5.81
N ALA A 250 24.46 11.96 6.11
CA ALA A 250 25.30 12.62 7.12
C ALA A 250 25.58 14.07 6.73
N TYR A 251 26.01 14.31 5.48
CA TYR A 251 26.26 15.64 4.95
C TYR A 251 25.00 16.52 5.03
N ALA A 252 23.85 16.05 4.54
CA ALA A 252 22.59 16.81 4.57
C ALA A 252 22.08 17.09 6.01
N GLY A 253 22.34 16.16 6.93
CA GLY A 253 22.08 16.30 8.36
C GLY A 253 22.90 17.44 8.95
N PHE A 254 24.22 17.33 8.88
CA PHE A 254 25.15 18.31 9.46
C PHE A 254 25.10 19.67 8.76
N TYR A 255 24.90 19.72 7.43
CA TYR A 255 24.76 20.98 6.70
C TYR A 255 23.60 21.83 7.23
N THR A 256 22.45 21.21 7.49
CA THR A 256 21.29 21.92 8.04
C THR A 256 21.57 22.40 9.46
N LEU A 257 22.09 21.52 10.31
CA LEU A 257 22.34 21.80 11.73
C LEU A 257 23.49 22.80 11.95
N ALA A 258 24.51 22.81 11.09
CA ALA A 258 25.62 23.75 11.14
C ALA A 258 25.14 25.19 10.91
N ARG A 259 24.23 25.41 9.95
CA ARG A 259 23.64 26.74 9.69
C ARG A 259 22.73 27.21 10.83
N GLU A 260 22.23 26.28 11.63
CA GLU A 260 21.47 26.57 12.85
C GLU A 260 22.37 26.70 14.09
N ASN A 261 23.69 26.62 13.93
CA ASN A 261 24.69 26.64 15.00
C ASN A 261 24.42 25.59 16.09
N TYR A 262 23.99 24.39 15.68
CA TYR A 262 23.61 23.32 16.60
C TYR A 262 24.80 22.41 16.92
N LYS A 263 25.19 22.37 18.20
CA LYS A 263 26.32 21.57 18.73
C LYS A 263 27.61 21.77 17.90
N ASP A 264 28.34 20.69 17.65
CA ASP A 264 29.56 20.55 16.85
C ASP A 264 29.26 20.14 15.39
N SER A 265 28.01 20.30 14.92
CA SER A 265 27.61 19.92 13.55
C SER A 265 28.46 20.61 12.48
N ALA A 266 28.94 21.82 12.75
CA ALA A 266 29.81 22.56 11.84
C ALA A 266 31.21 21.93 11.72
N ASP A 267 31.74 21.35 12.80
CA ASP A 267 33.00 20.64 12.79
C ASP A 267 32.86 19.31 12.02
N HIS A 268 31.75 18.59 12.22
CA HIS A 268 31.44 17.38 11.45
C HIS A 268 31.28 17.67 9.95
N LEU A 269 30.56 18.73 9.58
CA LEU A 269 30.38 19.14 8.19
C LEU A 269 31.72 19.44 7.52
N THR A 270 32.52 20.32 8.12
CA THR A 270 33.82 20.70 7.55
C THR A 270 34.79 19.51 7.49
N ALA A 271 34.74 18.58 8.44
CA ALA A 271 35.53 17.35 8.37
C ALA A 271 35.15 16.46 7.17
N LEU A 272 33.85 16.29 6.90
CA LEU A 272 33.34 15.53 5.74
C LEU A 272 33.78 16.19 4.43
N GLU A 273 33.59 17.51 4.30
CA GLU A 273 34.01 18.26 3.12
C GLU A 273 35.52 18.18 2.86
N LYS A 274 36.33 18.33 3.91
CA LYS A 274 37.78 18.19 3.80
C LYS A 274 38.20 16.79 3.35
N GLU A 275 37.54 15.75 3.85
CA GLU A 275 37.81 14.38 3.44
C GLU A 275 37.47 14.16 1.96
N ASP A 276 36.30 14.62 1.51
CA ASP A 276 35.88 14.54 0.09
C ASP A 276 36.92 15.22 -0.83
N ILE A 277 37.32 16.45 -0.49
CA ILE A 277 38.36 17.19 -1.22
C ILE A 277 39.73 16.47 -1.20
N ARG A 278 40.08 15.81 -0.09
CA ARG A 278 41.33 15.04 0.04
C ARG A 278 41.32 13.74 -0.78
N GLN A 279 40.16 13.17 -1.06
CA GLN A 279 40.04 11.94 -1.85
C GLN A 279 39.92 12.21 -3.36
N ALA A 280 39.42 13.37 -3.76
CA ALA A 280 39.22 13.77 -5.15
C ALA A 280 40.53 13.86 -5.98
N GLU A 281 40.48 13.59 -7.28
CA GLU A 281 41.58 13.85 -8.21
C GLU A 281 41.50 15.26 -8.82
N LEU A 282 42.58 15.71 -9.46
CA LEU A 282 42.55 17.00 -10.16
C LEU A 282 41.55 16.92 -11.31
N GLY A 283 40.62 17.86 -11.33
CA GLY A 283 39.53 17.91 -12.29
C GLY A 283 38.24 17.26 -11.81
N ASP A 284 38.23 16.55 -10.68
CA ASP A 284 37.00 16.03 -10.10
C ASP A 284 36.10 17.15 -9.57
N ILE A 285 34.81 16.83 -9.45
CA ILE A 285 33.81 17.73 -8.85
C ILE A 285 33.53 17.25 -7.42
N VAL A 286 33.66 18.17 -6.48
CA VAL A 286 33.40 17.99 -5.05
C VAL A 286 32.29 18.93 -4.60
N MET A 287 31.59 18.54 -3.53
CA MET A 287 30.60 19.39 -2.89
C MET A 287 31.23 20.16 -1.73
N PHE A 288 31.09 21.49 -1.74
CA PHE A 288 31.55 22.35 -0.66
C PHE A 288 30.61 23.54 -0.51
N ALA A 289 30.17 23.83 0.71
CA ALA A 289 29.13 24.81 1.00
C ALA A 289 27.86 24.60 0.16
N ASN A 290 27.49 23.32 -0.05
CA ASN A 290 26.35 22.90 -0.89
C ASN A 290 26.39 23.43 -2.34
N LEU A 291 27.61 23.66 -2.85
CA LEU A 291 27.88 24.06 -4.23
C LEU A 291 28.85 23.07 -4.88
N GLU A 292 28.70 22.87 -6.19
CA GLU A 292 29.64 22.07 -6.99
C GLU A 292 30.90 22.87 -7.32
N TRP A 293 32.06 22.31 -6.95
CA TRP A 293 33.38 22.87 -7.20
C TRP A 293 34.28 21.87 -7.89
N ARG A 294 35.14 22.34 -8.78
CA ARG A 294 36.15 21.55 -9.45
C ARG A 294 37.51 21.75 -8.80
N VAL A 295 38.21 20.65 -8.53
CA VAL A 295 39.56 20.69 -7.95
C VAL A 295 40.57 21.06 -9.04
N LEU A 296 41.23 22.22 -8.91
CA LEU A 296 42.24 22.69 -9.87
C LEU A 296 43.67 22.31 -9.48
N ASP A 297 43.97 22.43 -8.19
CA ASP A 297 45.28 22.16 -7.62
C ASP A 297 45.13 21.66 -6.18
N ARG A 298 46.12 20.92 -5.69
CA ARG A 298 46.13 20.39 -4.33
C ARG A 298 47.54 20.20 -3.78
N THR A 299 47.73 20.65 -2.56
CA THR A 299 48.88 20.31 -1.70
C THR A 299 48.42 19.45 -0.52
N GLU A 300 49.33 19.13 0.40
CA GLU A 300 49.01 18.35 1.61
C GLU A 300 47.97 19.06 2.52
N ASP A 301 48.03 20.39 2.60
CA ASP A 301 47.24 21.19 3.55
C ASP A 301 46.15 22.06 2.91
N GLN A 302 46.11 22.18 1.57
CA GLN A 302 45.13 23.03 0.88
C GLN A 302 44.77 22.54 -0.52
N ALA A 303 43.57 22.89 -0.97
CA ALA A 303 43.12 22.67 -2.34
C ALA A 303 42.62 23.98 -2.97
N LEU A 304 42.90 24.13 -4.26
CA LEU A 304 42.36 25.21 -5.09
C LEU A 304 41.09 24.72 -5.78
N LEU A 305 39.98 25.36 -5.47
CA LEU A 305 38.67 25.02 -6.01
C LEU A 305 38.18 26.14 -6.94
N ILE A 306 37.57 25.77 -8.07
CA ILE A 306 36.83 26.69 -8.94
C ILE A 306 35.37 26.26 -9.04
N LYS A 307 34.44 27.22 -9.01
CA LYS A 307 33.03 26.92 -9.17
C LYS A 307 32.80 26.19 -10.49
N ASP A 308 32.16 25.02 -10.45
CA ASP A 308 32.04 24.19 -11.65
C ASP A 308 31.14 24.84 -12.70
N LYS A 309 29.89 25.13 -12.34
CA LYS A 309 28.96 25.93 -13.15
C LYS A 309 29.18 27.42 -12.93
N SER A 310 29.33 28.19 -14.01
CA SER A 310 29.51 29.64 -13.94
C SER A 310 28.27 30.36 -13.39
N ILE A 311 28.48 31.49 -12.72
CA ILE A 311 27.43 32.38 -12.21
C ILE A 311 27.13 33.43 -13.29
N THR A 312 25.86 33.57 -13.69
CA THR A 312 25.40 34.56 -14.68
C THR A 312 24.84 35.81 -14.02
N ASP A 313 24.51 36.82 -14.82
CA ASP A 313 23.79 38.03 -14.38
C ASP A 313 24.58 38.90 -13.38
N ILE A 314 25.91 38.79 -13.40
CA ILE A 314 26.81 39.62 -12.60
C ILE A 314 27.90 40.20 -13.52
N ALA A 315 27.81 41.51 -13.75
CA ALA A 315 28.86 42.25 -14.47
C ALA A 315 30.15 42.30 -13.63
N PHE A 316 31.30 42.37 -14.30
CA PHE A 316 32.59 42.54 -13.61
C PHE A 316 32.62 43.88 -12.85
N GLN A 317 32.08 44.92 -13.47
CA GLN A 317 31.96 46.26 -12.92
C GLN A 317 30.56 46.83 -13.15
N SER A 318 29.91 47.28 -12.08
CA SER A 318 28.56 47.86 -12.13
C SER A 318 28.53 49.34 -12.50
N GLU A 319 29.62 50.06 -12.28
CA GLU A 319 29.74 51.49 -12.58
C GLU A 319 30.40 51.70 -13.95
N ASP A 320 29.91 52.64 -14.75
CA ASP A 320 30.48 53.01 -16.04
C ASP A 320 31.81 53.78 -15.86
N SER A 321 32.84 53.05 -15.44
CA SER A 321 34.18 53.56 -15.15
C SER A 321 35.21 52.43 -15.28
N PRO A 322 36.45 52.74 -15.71
CA PRO A 322 37.51 51.75 -15.73
C PRO A 322 37.73 51.15 -14.34
N CYS A 323 37.86 49.83 -14.27
CA CYS A 323 38.19 49.12 -13.03
C CYS A 323 39.40 48.21 -13.22
N THR A 324 40.01 47.88 -12.09
CA THR A 324 40.95 46.76 -11.95
C THR A 324 40.31 45.72 -11.02
N TRP A 325 40.96 44.58 -10.81
CA TRP A 325 40.50 43.62 -9.80
C TRP A 325 40.30 44.29 -8.42
N GLU A 326 41.27 45.07 -7.95
CA GLU A 326 41.27 45.77 -6.66
C GLU A 326 40.00 46.60 -6.42
N THR A 327 39.55 47.34 -7.44
CA THR A 327 38.46 48.32 -7.35
C THR A 327 37.11 47.81 -7.86
N SER A 328 37.10 46.62 -8.48
CA SER A 328 35.90 46.06 -9.11
C SER A 328 34.75 45.83 -8.14
N SER A 329 33.51 45.93 -8.64
CA SER A 329 32.32 45.52 -7.89
C SER A 329 32.27 44.00 -7.71
N ILE A 330 32.77 43.22 -8.68
CA ILE A 330 32.76 41.76 -8.56
C ILE A 330 33.62 41.26 -7.40
N ARG A 331 34.83 41.80 -7.21
CA ARG A 331 35.70 41.43 -6.07
C ARG A 331 35.02 41.70 -4.74
N ARG A 332 34.37 42.87 -4.62
CA ARG A 332 33.61 43.25 -3.42
C ARG A 332 32.49 42.26 -3.16
N TRP A 333 31.67 41.98 -4.16
CA TRP A 333 30.55 41.03 -4.05
C TRP A 333 31.01 39.61 -3.67
N LEU A 334 32.09 39.11 -4.30
CA LEU A 334 32.66 37.79 -4.02
C LEU A 334 33.16 37.64 -2.58
N ASN A 335 33.69 38.71 -1.98
CA ASN A 335 34.23 38.69 -0.62
C ASN A 335 33.27 39.30 0.43
N SER A 336 32.00 39.55 0.06
CA SER A 336 30.94 39.95 0.99
C SER A 336 29.70 39.08 0.80
N ASN A 337 28.76 39.51 -0.04
CA ASN A 337 27.44 38.91 -0.21
C ASN A 337 27.53 37.45 -0.62
N PHE A 338 28.45 37.12 -1.53
CA PHE A 338 28.63 35.73 -1.97
C PHE A 338 29.00 34.80 -0.81
N LEU A 339 29.91 35.23 0.07
CA LEU A 339 30.29 34.46 1.26
C LEU A 339 29.13 34.38 2.27
N GLU A 340 28.51 35.51 2.58
CA GLU A 340 27.40 35.59 3.56
C GLU A 340 26.17 34.75 3.15
N GLU A 341 25.88 34.67 1.85
CA GLU A 341 24.70 33.97 1.35
C GLU A 341 24.93 32.46 1.21
N ASN A 342 26.13 32.04 0.78
CA ASN A 342 26.38 30.65 0.38
C ASN A 342 27.09 29.83 1.46
N PHE A 343 27.90 30.43 2.34
CA PHE A 343 28.77 29.70 3.26
C PHE A 343 28.34 29.87 4.71
N ALA A 344 28.49 28.82 5.50
CA ALA A 344 28.43 28.88 6.95
C ALA A 344 29.72 29.47 7.54
N GLU A 345 29.66 29.98 8.78
CA GLU A 345 30.83 30.60 9.43
C GLU A 345 32.03 29.64 9.52
N ALA A 346 31.80 28.37 9.83
CA ALA A 346 32.86 27.35 9.88
C ALA A 346 33.51 27.09 8.51
N GLU A 347 32.72 27.10 7.43
CA GLU A 347 33.23 26.95 6.05
C GLU A 347 34.06 28.19 5.65
N ILE A 348 33.61 29.39 6.02
CA ILE A 348 34.38 30.64 5.79
C ILE A 348 35.72 30.60 6.54
N ASN A 349 35.75 30.05 7.75
CA ASN A 349 36.95 29.99 8.58
C ASN A 349 38.05 29.08 8.01
N ILE A 350 37.70 28.10 7.19
CA ILE A 350 38.67 27.24 6.50
C ILE A 350 39.11 27.79 5.14
N LEU A 351 38.50 28.88 4.64
CA LEU A 351 38.98 29.58 3.46
C LEU A 351 40.26 30.38 3.75
N LYS A 352 41.28 30.18 2.92
CA LYS A 352 42.57 30.86 3.06
C LYS A 352 42.52 32.29 2.56
N ASP A 353 43.09 33.20 3.34
CA ASP A 353 43.44 34.54 2.87
C ASP A 353 44.57 34.42 1.86
N THR A 354 44.25 34.70 0.59
CA THR A 354 45.17 34.49 -0.54
C THR A 354 45.72 35.82 -1.02
N ASN A 355 47.05 35.92 -1.14
CA ASN A 355 47.67 37.08 -1.80
C ASN A 355 47.49 36.97 -3.32
N VAL A 356 46.48 37.66 -3.84
CA VAL A 356 46.13 37.69 -5.26
C VAL A 356 47.01 38.73 -5.96
N ILE A 357 47.97 38.24 -6.74
CA ILE A 357 48.98 39.07 -7.41
C ILE A 357 48.38 39.79 -8.62
N ALA A 358 48.43 41.12 -8.66
CA ALA A 358 47.96 41.90 -9.81
C ALA A 358 48.96 41.82 -10.98
N GLU A 359 48.81 40.78 -11.80
CA GLU A 359 49.63 40.58 -13.01
C GLU A 359 49.10 41.42 -14.17
N ASP A 360 49.94 42.34 -14.67
CA ASP A 360 49.69 43.10 -15.88
C ASP A 360 49.39 42.18 -17.07
N ASN A 361 48.62 42.68 -18.03
CA ASN A 361 48.25 41.90 -19.20
C ASN A 361 49.52 41.40 -19.95
N PRO A 362 49.67 40.10 -20.20
CA PRO A 362 50.91 39.54 -20.76
C PRO A 362 51.18 39.93 -22.22
N VAL A 363 50.16 40.41 -22.95
CA VAL A 363 50.24 40.79 -24.38
C VAL A 363 50.24 42.30 -24.56
N TYR A 364 49.39 43.02 -23.82
CA TYR A 364 49.16 44.45 -23.99
C TYR A 364 49.84 45.31 -22.92
N HIS A 365 50.34 44.69 -21.85
CA HIS A 365 51.00 45.37 -20.72
C HIS A 365 50.10 46.41 -20.01
N THR A 366 48.77 46.26 -20.14
CA THR A 366 47.79 47.04 -19.38
C THR A 366 47.94 46.74 -17.89
N SER A 367 47.99 47.79 -17.06
CA SER A 367 48.26 47.64 -15.64
C SER A 367 47.09 46.97 -14.89
N ALA A 368 47.39 45.99 -14.05
CA ALA A 368 46.40 45.26 -13.26
C ALA A 368 46.06 45.91 -11.91
N GLY A 369 46.65 47.06 -11.58
CA GLY A 369 46.48 47.71 -10.29
C GLY A 369 47.40 47.11 -9.23
N LYS A 370 46.92 47.02 -7.98
CA LYS A 370 47.71 46.50 -6.85
C LYS A 370 47.26 45.10 -6.44
N ASP A 371 48.19 44.37 -5.84
CA ASP A 371 47.93 43.10 -5.16
C ASP A 371 46.86 43.26 -4.07
N THR A 372 46.08 42.21 -3.88
CA THR A 372 44.99 42.16 -2.89
C THR A 372 45.10 40.91 -2.02
N VAL A 373 44.42 40.93 -0.87
CA VAL A 373 44.21 39.74 -0.05
C VAL A 373 42.73 39.40 -0.09
N ASP A 374 42.41 38.24 -0.64
CA ASP A 374 41.03 37.79 -0.90
C ASP A 374 40.84 36.33 -0.48
N LYS A 375 39.64 35.98 -0.03
CA LYS A 375 39.24 34.58 0.19
C LYS A 375 38.71 33.95 -1.10
N VAL A 376 37.97 34.74 -1.87
CA VAL A 376 37.39 34.34 -3.15
C VAL A 376 37.86 35.30 -4.24
N PHE A 377 38.36 34.75 -5.33
CA PHE A 377 38.93 35.52 -6.44
C PHE A 377 38.59 34.89 -7.80
N LEU A 378 39.10 35.48 -8.89
CA LEU A 378 39.02 34.92 -10.24
C LEU A 378 40.41 34.55 -10.74
N LEU A 379 40.53 33.58 -11.65
CA LEU A 379 41.83 33.25 -12.25
C LEU A 379 42.40 34.44 -13.04
N SER A 380 43.73 34.58 -13.05
CA SER A 380 44.45 35.38 -14.04
C SER A 380 44.51 34.67 -15.40
N SER A 381 44.88 35.39 -16.45
CA SER A 381 45.17 34.81 -17.75
C SER A 381 46.24 33.71 -17.68
N SER A 382 47.27 33.90 -16.87
CA SER A 382 48.37 32.94 -16.68
C SER A 382 47.87 31.68 -15.97
N GLU A 383 47.09 31.85 -14.88
CA GLU A 383 46.52 30.74 -14.10
C GLU A 383 45.52 29.94 -14.94
N ALA A 384 44.61 30.60 -15.66
CA ALA A 384 43.63 29.94 -16.51
C ALA A 384 44.29 29.15 -17.65
N ALA A 385 45.38 29.68 -18.23
CA ALA A 385 46.17 28.93 -19.21
C ALA A 385 46.90 27.74 -18.58
N GLY A 386 47.39 27.88 -17.34
CA GLY A 386 48.05 26.82 -16.59
C GLY A 386 47.13 25.63 -16.27
N TYR A 387 45.85 25.91 -15.98
CA TYR A 387 44.84 24.90 -15.66
C TYR A 387 44.02 24.43 -16.88
N TYR A 388 44.49 24.66 -18.11
CA TYR A 388 43.74 24.38 -19.35
C TYR A 388 43.19 22.95 -19.43
N ASP A 389 43.98 21.95 -19.03
CA ASP A 389 43.61 20.54 -19.11
C ASP A 389 42.57 20.15 -18.06
N THR A 390 42.61 20.79 -16.89
CA THR A 390 41.68 20.56 -15.77
C THR A 390 40.36 21.30 -15.95
N LEU A 391 40.39 22.47 -16.58
CA LEU A 391 39.18 23.24 -16.87
C LEU A 391 38.33 22.54 -17.95
N HIS A 392 37.02 22.59 -17.77
CA HIS A 392 36.05 22.15 -18.78
C HIS A 392 35.51 23.35 -19.57
N GLY A 393 34.98 23.09 -20.77
CA GLY A 393 34.36 24.11 -21.61
C GLY A 393 33.02 24.58 -21.04
N THR A 394 32.70 25.85 -21.22
CA THR A 394 31.49 26.50 -20.69
C THR A 394 30.53 26.91 -21.82
N GLU A 395 29.28 27.21 -21.50
CA GLU A 395 28.32 27.72 -22.51
C GLU A 395 28.56 29.20 -22.85
N THR A 396 28.99 29.98 -21.85
CA THR A 396 29.25 31.41 -21.98
C THR A 396 30.72 31.72 -21.75
N CYS A 397 31.17 32.88 -22.22
CA CYS A 397 32.49 33.40 -21.83
C CYS A 397 32.47 33.73 -20.34
N TRP A 398 33.62 33.64 -19.67
CA TRP A 398 33.72 34.01 -18.26
C TRP A 398 34.95 34.87 -17.95
N TRP A 399 34.79 35.78 -17.00
CA TRP A 399 35.77 36.81 -16.69
C TRP A 399 37.03 36.29 -16.00
N LEU A 400 38.15 36.91 -16.34
CA LEU A 400 39.43 36.79 -15.63
C LEU A 400 39.73 38.11 -14.89
N ARG A 401 40.53 38.03 -13.83
CA ARG A 401 40.98 39.23 -13.10
C ARG A 401 42.08 40.03 -13.83
N THR A 402 42.64 39.48 -14.91
CA THR A 402 43.64 40.16 -15.74
C THR A 402 42.96 41.22 -16.63
N PRO A 403 43.44 42.48 -16.67
CA PRO A 403 42.89 43.49 -17.58
C PRO A 403 42.98 43.08 -19.04
N GLY A 404 42.15 43.66 -19.91
CA GLY A 404 42.19 43.50 -21.35
C GLY A 404 43.20 44.43 -22.04
N ALA A 405 43.01 44.69 -23.33
CA ALA A 405 43.91 45.51 -24.13
C ALA A 405 43.86 47.01 -23.80
N ASN A 406 42.74 47.48 -23.23
CA ASN A 406 42.51 48.88 -22.87
C ASN A 406 42.06 49.00 -21.41
N GLU A 407 42.25 50.19 -20.82
CA GLU A 407 41.61 50.54 -19.55
C GLU A 407 40.09 50.35 -19.65
N GLY A 408 39.48 49.71 -18.65
CA GLY A 408 38.04 49.40 -18.64
C GLY A 408 37.64 48.13 -19.42
N SER A 409 38.61 47.38 -19.94
CA SER A 409 38.37 46.03 -20.46
C SER A 409 39.00 44.97 -19.55
N MET A 410 38.39 43.79 -19.46
CA MET A 410 38.91 42.63 -18.72
C MET A 410 39.11 41.44 -19.64
N ALA A 411 40.19 40.69 -19.46
CA ALA A 411 40.41 39.42 -20.15
C ALA A 411 39.34 38.41 -19.74
N PHE A 412 39.12 37.41 -20.58
CA PHE A 412 38.12 36.38 -20.36
C PHE A 412 38.53 35.05 -20.99
N VAL A 413 37.81 34.00 -20.66
CA VAL A 413 37.95 32.68 -21.28
C VAL A 413 36.74 32.40 -22.15
N TYR A 414 37.01 31.97 -23.38
CA TYR A 414 35.99 31.57 -24.35
C TYR A 414 35.40 30.19 -24.00
N PRO A 415 34.16 29.84 -24.43
CA PRO A 415 33.54 28.52 -24.24
C PRO A 415 34.45 27.30 -24.46
N ASN A 416 35.41 27.37 -25.38
CA ASN A 416 36.35 26.30 -25.68
C ASN A 416 37.63 26.32 -24.80
N ARG A 417 37.62 27.06 -23.68
CA ARG A 417 38.72 27.24 -22.71
C ARG A 417 39.88 28.14 -23.19
N THR A 418 39.73 28.81 -24.32
CA THR A 418 40.78 29.70 -24.83
C THR A 418 40.81 31.01 -24.04
N VAL A 419 41.97 31.39 -23.52
CA VAL A 419 42.19 32.69 -22.87
C VAL A 419 42.28 33.81 -23.91
N MET A 420 41.46 34.85 -23.75
CA MET A 420 41.35 35.98 -24.67
C MET A 420 41.91 37.26 -24.02
N ASN A 421 43.22 37.48 -24.17
CA ASN A 421 43.92 38.61 -23.53
C ASN A 421 43.52 40.00 -24.05
N TYR A 422 42.85 40.13 -25.20
CA TYR A 422 42.40 41.45 -25.66
C TYR A 422 41.23 42.00 -24.81
N GLY A 423 40.50 41.10 -24.13
CA GLY A 423 39.43 41.43 -23.21
C GLY A 423 38.15 42.01 -23.82
N TYR A 424 37.20 42.31 -22.95
CA TYR A 424 35.93 42.92 -23.31
C TYR A 424 35.53 43.95 -22.25
N ASP A 425 34.58 44.83 -22.57
CA ASP A 425 34.11 45.89 -21.65
C ASP A 425 33.72 45.30 -20.29
N CYS A 426 34.31 45.81 -19.22
CA CYS A 426 34.10 45.32 -17.86
C CYS A 426 32.67 45.54 -17.34
N THR A 427 31.88 46.37 -18.01
CA THR A 427 30.47 46.63 -17.67
C THR A 427 29.50 45.66 -18.36
N ASP A 428 29.98 44.82 -19.28
CA ASP A 428 29.14 43.85 -19.99
C ASP A 428 28.67 42.72 -19.05
N ASP A 429 27.38 42.43 -19.10
CA ASP A 429 26.68 41.45 -18.26
C ASP A 429 26.42 40.11 -18.97
N THR A 430 26.87 39.94 -20.22
CA THR A 430 26.70 38.70 -21.00
C THR A 430 27.73 37.63 -20.65
N PHE A 431 28.80 38.02 -19.95
CA PHE A 431 29.84 37.15 -19.45
C PHE A 431 29.47 36.63 -18.07
N SER A 432 29.90 35.40 -17.79
CA SER A 432 29.71 34.75 -16.51
C SER A 432 30.93 34.85 -15.61
N VAL A 433 30.78 34.44 -14.36
CA VAL A 433 31.83 34.48 -13.33
C VAL A 433 32.10 33.07 -12.81
N LYS A 434 33.37 32.72 -12.62
CA LYS A 434 33.78 31.46 -11.98
C LYS A 434 34.62 31.77 -10.74
N PRO A 435 34.01 31.85 -9.55
CA PRO A 435 34.72 32.03 -8.29
C PRO A 435 35.78 30.96 -8.06
N VAL A 436 36.89 31.35 -7.46
CA VAL A 436 38.04 30.51 -7.12
C VAL A 436 38.42 30.76 -5.67
N MET A 437 38.79 29.71 -4.93
CA MET A 437 39.22 29.84 -3.55
C MET A 437 40.22 28.74 -3.17
N TRP A 438 41.09 29.06 -2.21
CA TRP A 438 41.91 28.08 -1.52
C TRP A 438 41.22 27.65 -0.24
N VAL A 439 41.02 26.34 -0.07
CA VAL A 439 40.40 25.74 1.12
C VAL A 439 41.47 25.00 1.92
N ASP A 440 41.49 25.21 3.23
CA ASP A 440 42.28 24.43 4.17
C ASP A 440 41.74 23.00 4.28
N ILE A 441 42.57 22.01 3.95
CA ILE A 441 42.23 20.59 4.03
C ILE A 441 43.14 19.82 5.00
N SER A 442 43.86 20.53 5.86
CA SER A 442 44.69 19.93 6.91
C SER A 442 43.88 19.02 7.84
N GLN A 443 44.56 17.96 8.32
CA GLN A 443 44.01 16.93 9.22
C GLN A 443 43.77 17.42 10.64
#